data_AF-E6LM36-F1
#
_entry.id   AF-E6LM36-F1
#
_cell.length_a   1.000
_cell.length_b   1.000
_cell.length_c   1.000
_cell.angle_alpha   90.00
_cell.angle_beta   90.00
_cell.angle_gamma   90.00
#
_symmetry.space_group_name_H-M   'P 1'
#
loop_
_entity.id
_entity.type
_entity.pdbx_description
1 polymer ?
#
loop_
_entity_poly.entity_id
_entity_poly.type
_entity_poly.pdbx_seq_one_letter_code
_entity_poly.pdbx_strand_id
1 'polypeptide(L)'
;MLEKDGYDIKVLNTINFKKSMHYNPFAYLRSEKDILKLVQTIIANTKGEGEKSSEDFWVKAERLYYTALIGYLYYEAPEEEQNFETLLAFIDASEVREEDENFKNAVDYIFDALEKEKPNHFAVKQYRKYKLAAGKTAKSILISCGARLAPFDIKELKNLMEYDEMGLDTIGDKKTALFIIISDTDDTFNFVVAMMYTQLFNLLCDKADDVYGGRLPVHVRCLLDEFSNIGQIPKFEKLIATIRSREISASIILQAKSQLKAIYKDNADTISGNCVRPEVVN
;
A
#
# COMPACT_ATOMS: atom_id res chain seq x y z
N MET A 1 -4.19 -27.19 14.68
CA MET A 1 -2.86 -27.47 15.27
C MET A 1 -2.32 -26.18 15.85
N LEU A 2 -2.08 -25.14 15.04
CA LEU A 2 -1.57 -23.84 15.48
C LEU A 2 -2.40 -23.15 16.58
N GLU A 3 -3.73 -23.09 16.46
CA GLU A 3 -4.58 -22.54 17.54
C GLU A 3 -4.39 -23.28 18.88
N LYS A 4 -4.27 -24.62 18.82
CA LYS A 4 -4.03 -25.45 20.01
C LYS A 4 -2.65 -25.19 20.62
N ASP A 5 -1.70 -24.72 19.82
CA ASP A 5 -0.35 -24.34 20.23
C ASP A 5 -0.23 -22.86 20.63
N GLY A 6 -1.36 -22.15 20.76
CA GLY A 6 -1.46 -20.79 21.25
C GLY A 6 -1.15 -19.71 20.22
N TYR A 7 -1.26 -20.01 18.92
CA TYR A 7 -1.14 -19.00 17.87
C TYR A 7 -2.47 -18.26 17.69
N ASP A 8 -2.39 -16.94 17.64
CA ASP A 8 -3.45 -16.10 17.08
C ASP A 8 -3.48 -16.30 15.56
N ILE A 9 -4.63 -16.59 14.97
CA ILE A 9 -4.75 -16.91 13.54
C ILE A 9 -5.33 -15.71 12.80
N LYS A 10 -4.61 -15.27 11.78
CA LYS A 10 -5.04 -14.19 10.89
C LYS A 10 -5.11 -14.70 9.45
N VAL A 11 -6.10 -14.27 8.68
CA VAL A 11 -6.28 -14.72 7.30
C VAL A 11 -6.63 -13.54 6.40
N LEU A 12 -5.80 -13.28 5.39
CA LEU A 12 -6.15 -12.44 4.25
C LEU A 12 -6.36 -13.33 3.03
N ASN A 13 -7.57 -13.35 2.47
CA ASN A 13 -7.92 -14.22 1.36
C ASN A 13 -8.46 -13.40 0.17
N THR A 14 -7.62 -13.21 -0.84
CA THR A 14 -7.97 -12.45 -2.05
C THR A 14 -8.63 -13.31 -3.13
N ILE A 15 -8.77 -14.62 -2.92
CA ILE A 15 -9.58 -15.52 -3.78
C ILE A 15 -11.05 -15.54 -3.30
N ASN A 16 -11.25 -15.66 -1.99
CA ASN A 16 -12.56 -15.73 -1.38
C ASN A 16 -12.64 -14.75 -0.21
N PHE A 17 -13.08 -13.53 -0.50
CA PHE A 17 -13.22 -12.44 0.46
C PHE A 17 -14.12 -12.80 1.66
N LYS A 18 -15.09 -13.71 1.49
CA LYS A 18 -15.96 -14.17 2.59
C LYS A 18 -15.23 -15.03 3.63
N LYS A 19 -14.03 -15.52 3.30
CA LYS A 19 -13.15 -16.29 4.18
C LYS A 19 -11.89 -15.50 4.52
N SER A 20 -11.96 -14.18 4.41
CA SER A 20 -10.90 -13.26 4.78
C SER A 20 -11.31 -12.47 6.01
N MET A 21 -10.33 -12.05 6.79
CA MET A 21 -10.46 -10.93 7.71
C MET A 21 -10.38 -9.61 6.92
N HIS A 22 -10.91 -8.55 7.52
CA HIS A 22 -10.85 -7.20 6.95
C HIS A 22 -9.46 -6.57 7.12
N TYR A 23 -8.99 -5.86 6.09
CA TYR A 23 -7.68 -5.20 6.05
C TYR A 23 -7.82 -3.76 5.56
N ASN A 24 -7.61 -2.79 6.46
CA ASN A 24 -7.62 -1.38 6.11
C ASN A 24 -6.23 -0.74 6.34
N PRO A 25 -5.53 -0.27 5.29
CA PRO A 25 -4.20 0.30 5.44
C PRO A 25 -4.17 1.62 6.21
N PHE A 26 -5.29 2.35 6.31
CA PHE A 26 -5.35 3.59 7.09
C PHE A 26 -5.14 3.33 8.58
N ALA A 27 -5.54 2.15 9.08
CA ALA A 27 -5.33 1.73 10.47
C ALA A 27 -3.85 1.68 10.88
N TYR A 28 -2.92 1.69 9.92
CA TYR A 28 -1.49 1.61 10.13
C TYR A 28 -0.73 2.90 9.80
N LEU A 29 -1.42 3.98 9.44
CA LEU A 29 -0.78 5.28 9.23
C LEU A 29 -0.48 5.94 10.58
N ARG A 30 0.76 6.41 10.76
CA ARG A 30 1.22 7.11 11.97
C ARG A 30 1.86 8.46 11.67
N SER A 31 2.19 8.73 10.40
CA SER A 31 2.95 9.92 9.99
C SER A 31 2.79 10.21 8.50
N GLU A 32 3.25 11.39 8.07
CA GLU A 32 3.36 11.75 6.64
C GLU A 32 4.27 10.78 5.87
N LYS A 33 5.27 10.20 6.53
CA LYS A 33 6.17 9.23 5.90
C LYS A 33 5.38 7.98 5.48
N ASP A 34 4.43 7.55 6.30
CA ASP A 34 3.63 6.35 6.02
C ASP A 34 2.62 6.59 4.90
N ILE A 35 2.05 7.80 4.84
CA ILE A 35 1.23 8.23 3.69
C ILE A 35 2.05 8.12 2.40
N LEU A 36 3.28 8.66 2.38
CA LEU A 36 4.15 8.60 1.20
C LEU A 36 4.52 7.16 0.83
N LYS A 37 4.75 6.28 1.82
CA LYS A 37 4.99 4.84 1.59
C LYS A 37 3.75 4.18 0.97
N LEU A 38 2.55 4.41 1.51
CA LEU A 38 1.30 3.85 1.00
C LEU A 38 1.04 4.28 -0.46
N VAL A 39 1.16 5.58 -0.75
CA VAL A 39 1.01 6.12 -2.11
C VAL A 39 2.01 5.50 -3.08
N GLN A 40 3.28 5.35 -2.66
CA GLN A 40 4.31 4.69 -3.47
C GLN A 40 3.93 3.23 -3.77
N THR A 41 3.35 2.51 -2.81
CA THR A 41 2.95 1.11 -2.98
C THR A 41 1.74 1.00 -3.91
N ILE A 42 0.74 1.86 -3.77
CA ILE A 42 -0.42 1.93 -4.68
C ILE A 42 0.07 2.11 -6.11
N ILE A 43 0.90 3.12 -6.37
CA ILE A 43 1.39 3.43 -7.73
C ILE A 43 2.25 2.30 -8.30
N ALA A 44 3.10 1.67 -7.47
CA ALA A 44 3.97 0.59 -7.91
C ALA A 44 3.18 -0.67 -8.34
N ASN A 45 2.03 -0.92 -7.71
CA ASN A 45 1.25 -2.15 -7.89
C ASN A 45 -0.02 -1.98 -8.71
N THR A 46 -0.32 -0.76 -9.18
CA THR A 46 -1.46 -0.46 -10.07
C THR A 46 -0.99 0.05 -11.43
N LYS A 47 0.29 -0.18 -11.75
CA LYS A 47 0.90 0.28 -12.99
C LYS A 47 0.60 -0.70 -14.12
N GLY A 48 0.08 -0.22 -15.25
CA GLY A 48 -0.08 -1.04 -16.46
C GLY A 48 1.28 -1.46 -17.05
N GLU A 49 1.33 -2.62 -17.70
CA GLU A 49 2.54 -3.09 -18.38
C GLU A 49 2.87 -2.18 -19.59
N GLY A 50 4.12 -1.70 -19.70
CA GLY A 50 4.70 -1.24 -20.98
C GLY A 50 5.15 0.22 -21.10
N GLU A 51 4.84 1.13 -20.17
CA GLU A 51 5.16 2.55 -20.36
C GLU A 51 6.50 2.95 -19.69
N LYS A 52 7.37 3.65 -20.43
CA LYS A 52 8.79 3.84 -20.04
C LYS A 52 9.32 5.28 -20.08
N SER A 53 8.57 6.30 -20.52
CA SER A 53 9.15 7.66 -20.61
C SER A 53 8.21 8.85 -20.35
N SER A 54 6.90 8.75 -20.62
CA SER A 54 5.91 9.80 -20.33
C SER A 54 5.34 9.74 -18.90
N GLU A 55 5.54 8.63 -18.20
CA GLU A 55 4.89 8.37 -16.90
C GLU A 55 5.44 9.19 -15.74
N ASP A 56 6.69 9.66 -15.77
CA ASP A 56 7.29 10.28 -14.59
C ASP A 56 6.55 11.57 -14.18
N PHE A 57 6.05 12.34 -15.15
CA PHE A 57 5.19 13.49 -14.86
C PHE A 57 3.85 13.07 -14.24
N TRP A 58 3.16 12.12 -14.88
CA TRP A 58 1.85 11.66 -14.41
C TRP A 58 1.94 11.03 -13.02
N VAL A 59 2.91 10.14 -12.81
CA VAL A 59 3.19 9.52 -11.51
C VAL A 59 3.49 10.58 -10.44
N LYS A 60 4.25 11.63 -10.75
CA LYS A 60 4.49 12.73 -9.79
C LYS A 60 3.21 13.48 -9.44
N ALA A 61 2.35 13.72 -10.42
CA ALA A 61 1.09 14.42 -10.20
C ALA A 61 0.07 13.55 -9.43
N GLU A 62 -0.05 12.27 -9.77
CA GLU A 62 -0.84 11.27 -9.03
C GLU A 62 -0.39 11.19 -7.57
N ARG A 63 0.93 11.19 -7.32
CA ARG A 63 1.47 11.22 -5.94
C ARG A 63 1.00 12.44 -5.18
N LEU A 64 1.07 13.63 -5.78
CA LEU A 64 0.62 14.86 -5.11
C LEU A 64 -0.85 14.75 -4.72
N TYR A 65 -1.67 14.25 -5.64
CA TYR A 65 -3.10 14.15 -5.43
C TYR A 65 -3.47 13.08 -4.38
N TYR A 66 -2.98 11.85 -4.52
CA TYR A 66 -3.20 10.80 -3.50
C TYR A 66 -2.67 11.19 -2.13
N THR A 67 -1.48 11.81 -2.05
CA THR A 67 -0.92 12.24 -0.77
C THR A 67 -1.79 13.32 -0.13
N ALA A 68 -2.38 14.22 -0.93
CA ALA A 68 -3.32 15.21 -0.44
C ALA A 68 -4.59 14.54 0.12
N LEU A 69 -5.23 13.66 -0.65
CA LEU A 69 -6.48 13.01 -0.24
C LEU A 69 -6.29 12.09 0.97
N ILE A 70 -5.32 11.18 0.92
CA ILE A 70 -5.02 10.26 2.04
C ILE A 70 -4.61 11.06 3.27
N GLY A 71 -3.84 12.15 3.10
CA GLY A 71 -3.49 13.04 4.20
C GLY A 71 -4.69 13.78 4.78
N TYR A 72 -5.67 14.16 3.97
CA TYR A 72 -6.93 14.74 4.46
C TYR A 72 -7.70 13.69 5.27
N LEU A 73 -7.92 12.50 4.70
CA LEU A 73 -8.67 11.43 5.36
C LEU A 73 -8.03 11.05 6.70
N TYR A 74 -6.71 10.87 6.73
CA TYR A 74 -5.99 10.49 7.94
C TYR A 74 -6.07 11.53 9.06
N TYR A 75 -5.94 12.82 8.74
CA TYR A 75 -5.85 13.88 9.75
C TYR A 75 -7.19 14.53 10.12
N GLU A 76 -8.17 14.53 9.22
CA GLU A 76 -9.38 15.34 9.35
C GLU A 76 -10.68 14.53 9.25
N ALA A 77 -10.68 13.35 8.59
CA ALA A 77 -11.87 12.52 8.49
C ALA A 77 -12.05 11.64 9.74
N PRO A 78 -13.29 11.34 10.14
CA PRO A 78 -13.57 10.41 11.23
C PRO A 78 -13.06 9.00 10.89
N GLU A 79 -12.74 8.19 11.90
CA GLU A 79 -12.05 6.91 11.74
C GLU A 79 -12.79 5.94 10.80
N GLU A 80 -14.13 5.92 10.86
CA GLU A 80 -15.01 5.13 10.01
C GLU A 80 -14.95 5.52 8.51
N GLU A 81 -14.53 6.76 8.20
CA GLU A 81 -14.37 7.25 6.83
C GLU A 81 -12.93 7.09 6.31
N GLN A 82 -11.98 6.66 7.15
CA GLN A 82 -10.58 6.49 6.74
C GLN A 82 -10.39 5.18 5.99
N ASN A 83 -10.89 5.10 4.75
CA ASN A 83 -10.82 3.90 3.92
C ASN A 83 -10.77 4.25 2.42
N PHE A 84 -10.63 3.22 1.58
CA PHE A 84 -10.55 3.41 0.12
C PHE A 84 -11.87 3.82 -0.52
N GLU A 85 -13.02 3.49 0.08
CA GLU A 85 -14.32 3.93 -0.42
C GLU A 85 -14.45 5.45 -0.37
N THR A 86 -14.10 6.05 0.76
CA THR A 86 -14.06 7.52 0.88
C THR A 86 -13.02 8.13 -0.05
N LEU A 87 -11.85 7.50 -0.19
CA LEU A 87 -10.82 7.97 -1.11
C LEU A 87 -11.34 8.04 -2.56
N LEU A 88 -12.06 7.01 -3.03
CA LEU A 88 -12.70 7.01 -4.35
C LEU A 88 -13.77 8.09 -4.45
N ALA A 89 -14.61 8.24 -3.43
CA ALA A 89 -15.64 9.28 -3.41
C ALA A 89 -15.04 10.69 -3.56
N PHE A 90 -13.88 10.97 -2.95
CA PHE A 90 -13.15 12.22 -3.15
C PHE A 90 -12.63 12.38 -4.58
N ILE A 91 -12.15 11.31 -5.21
CA ILE A 91 -11.70 11.34 -6.61
C ILE A 91 -12.88 11.64 -7.53
N ASP A 92 -14.02 10.97 -7.33
CA ASP A 92 -15.23 11.14 -8.12
C ASP A 92 -15.85 12.53 -7.94
N ALA A 93 -15.76 13.10 -6.73
CA ALA A 93 -16.24 14.43 -6.42
C ALA A 93 -15.33 15.57 -6.92
N SER A 94 -14.18 15.24 -7.53
CA SER A 94 -13.19 16.23 -7.99
C SER A 94 -13.37 16.62 -9.45
N GLU A 95 -14.59 17.01 -9.83
CA GLU A 95 -14.90 17.47 -11.21
C GLU A 95 -13.97 18.62 -11.65
N VAL A 96 -13.55 18.58 -12.92
CA VAL A 96 -12.78 19.66 -13.54
C VAL A 96 -13.48 20.12 -14.82
N ARG A 97 -13.69 21.44 -14.94
CA ARG A 97 -14.22 22.09 -16.13
C ARG A 97 -13.09 22.79 -16.87
N GLU A 98 -12.78 22.29 -18.07
CA GLU A 98 -11.62 22.77 -18.85
C GLU A 98 -11.74 24.23 -19.28
N GLU A 99 -12.97 24.73 -19.44
CA GLU A 99 -13.27 26.09 -19.92
C GLU A 99 -13.50 27.11 -18.79
N ASP A 100 -13.52 26.66 -17.54
CA ASP A 100 -13.76 27.52 -16.37
C ASP A 100 -12.70 27.25 -15.29
N GLU A 101 -11.59 27.99 -15.35
CA GLU A 101 -10.49 27.88 -14.37
C GLU A 101 -10.91 28.33 -12.95
N ASN A 102 -12.01 29.07 -12.82
CA ASN A 102 -12.53 29.50 -11.52
C ASN A 102 -13.53 28.50 -10.93
N PHE A 103 -13.90 27.46 -11.67
CA PHE A 103 -14.76 26.41 -11.17
C PHE A 103 -14.13 25.71 -9.96
N LYS A 104 -14.92 25.54 -8.91
CA LYS A 104 -14.55 24.79 -7.71
C LYS A 104 -15.51 23.62 -7.52
N ASN A 105 -14.95 22.42 -7.41
CA ASN A 105 -15.70 21.22 -7.07
C ASN A 105 -15.82 21.05 -5.54
N ALA A 106 -16.49 19.99 -5.09
CA ALA A 106 -16.71 19.76 -3.65
C ALA A 106 -15.39 19.62 -2.87
N VAL A 107 -14.41 18.94 -3.46
CA VAL A 107 -13.09 18.74 -2.84
C VAL A 107 -12.31 20.05 -2.76
N ASP A 108 -12.40 20.92 -3.77
CA ASP A 108 -11.81 22.25 -3.73
C ASP A 108 -12.31 23.06 -2.53
N TYR A 109 -13.63 23.05 -2.29
CA TYR A 109 -14.22 23.75 -1.14
C TYR A 109 -13.78 23.15 0.21
N ILE A 110 -13.65 21.83 0.29
CA ILE A 110 -13.13 21.14 1.48
C ILE A 110 -11.69 21.60 1.78
N PHE A 111 -10.82 21.59 0.77
CA PHE A 111 -9.42 22.01 0.94
C PHE A 111 -9.28 23.51 1.19
N ASP A 112 -10.12 24.36 0.59
CA ASP A 112 -10.16 25.80 0.89
C ASP A 112 -10.54 26.07 2.34
N ALA A 113 -11.54 25.35 2.87
CA ALA A 113 -11.97 25.49 4.26
C ALA A 113 -10.85 25.07 5.21
N LEU A 114 -10.24 23.91 4.95
CA LEU A 114 -9.09 23.42 5.71
C LEU A 114 -7.90 24.37 5.63
N GLU A 115 -7.63 24.97 4.48
CA GLU A 115 -6.53 25.93 4.30
C GLU A 115 -6.76 27.23 5.08
N LYS A 116 -8.01 27.72 5.17
CA LYS A 116 -8.35 28.90 5.98
C LYS A 116 -8.09 28.68 7.46
N GLU A 117 -8.41 27.49 7.97
CA GLU A 117 -8.21 27.14 9.38
C GLU A 117 -6.76 26.73 9.68
N LYS A 118 -6.16 25.92 8.80
CA LYS A 118 -4.83 25.32 8.97
C LYS A 118 -3.98 25.52 7.70
N PRO A 119 -3.46 26.74 7.43
CA PRO A 119 -2.73 27.05 6.19
C PRO A 119 -1.46 26.22 5.94
N ASN A 120 -0.90 25.65 7.02
CA ASN A 120 0.31 24.85 7.01
C ASN A 120 0.07 23.33 7.04
N HIS A 121 -1.20 22.90 6.95
CA HIS A 121 -1.58 21.50 6.97
C HIS A 121 -0.90 20.69 5.84
N PHE A 122 -0.48 19.46 6.14
CA PHE A 122 0.26 18.63 5.18
C PHE A 122 -0.55 18.36 3.91
N ALA A 123 -1.82 17.96 4.05
CA ALA A 123 -2.71 17.68 2.94
C ALA A 123 -2.90 18.92 2.03
N VAL A 124 -3.12 20.09 2.64
CA VAL A 124 -3.29 21.38 1.93
C VAL A 124 -2.06 21.70 1.09
N LYS A 125 -0.85 21.51 1.64
CA LYS A 125 0.40 21.75 0.90
C LYS A 125 0.56 20.87 -0.33
N GLN A 126 0.08 19.62 -0.29
CA GLN A 126 0.12 18.74 -1.46
C GLN A 126 -0.98 19.08 -2.46
N TYR A 127 -2.19 19.38 -1.98
CA TYR A 127 -3.31 19.77 -2.83
C TYR A 127 -3.02 21.05 -3.60
N ARG A 128 -2.43 22.06 -2.95
CA ARG A 128 -2.03 23.32 -3.58
C ARG A 128 -1.06 23.09 -4.76
N LYS A 129 -0.13 22.13 -4.63
CA LYS A 129 0.78 21.76 -5.72
C LYS A 129 0.05 21.05 -6.86
N TYR A 130 -0.90 20.17 -6.55
CA TYR A 130 -1.76 19.54 -7.55
C TYR A 130 -2.58 20.60 -8.33
N LYS A 131 -3.16 21.58 -7.64
CA LYS A 131 -3.93 22.69 -8.25
C LYS A 131 -3.12 23.65 -9.13
N LEU A 132 -1.80 23.50 -9.22
CA LEU A 132 -0.97 24.19 -10.22
C LEU A 132 -1.16 23.60 -11.63
N ALA A 133 -1.75 22.41 -11.77
CA ALA A 133 -2.06 21.82 -13.05
C ALA A 133 -3.23 22.56 -13.74
N ALA A 134 -3.06 22.91 -15.01
CA ALA A 134 -4.14 23.47 -15.83
C ALA A 134 -5.32 22.48 -15.98
N GLY A 135 -6.53 22.98 -16.26
CA GLY A 135 -7.76 22.17 -16.26
C GLY A 135 -7.67 20.86 -17.07
N LYS A 136 -7.15 20.92 -18.29
CA LYS A 136 -6.93 19.72 -19.12
C LYS A 136 -5.98 18.70 -18.47
N THR A 137 -4.88 19.18 -17.87
CA THR A 137 -3.91 18.33 -17.17
C THR A 137 -4.49 17.76 -15.88
N ALA A 138 -5.20 18.56 -15.09
CA ALA A 138 -5.88 18.14 -13.88
C ALA A 138 -6.88 17.01 -14.17
N LYS A 139 -7.68 17.15 -15.22
CA LYS A 139 -8.62 16.11 -15.68
C LYS A 139 -7.90 14.80 -16.07
N SER A 140 -6.78 14.88 -16.79
CA SER A 140 -5.97 13.68 -17.11
C SER A 140 -5.40 13.01 -15.86
N ILE A 141 -4.96 13.78 -14.85
CA ILE A 141 -4.48 13.24 -13.57
C ILE A 141 -5.60 12.49 -12.84
N LEU A 142 -6.80 13.06 -12.80
CA LEU A 142 -7.96 12.45 -12.14
C LEU A 142 -8.38 11.15 -12.80
N ILE A 143 -8.44 11.12 -14.15
CA ILE A 143 -8.72 9.88 -14.90
C ILE A 143 -7.68 8.81 -14.56
N SER A 144 -6.40 9.18 -14.52
CA SER A 144 -5.31 8.24 -14.18
C SER A 144 -5.44 7.70 -12.75
N CYS A 145 -5.78 8.57 -11.78
CA CYS A 145 -6.02 8.14 -10.41
C CYS A 145 -7.24 7.20 -10.31
N GLY A 146 -8.37 7.59 -10.89
CA GLY A 146 -9.58 6.77 -10.92
C GLY A 146 -9.34 5.41 -11.55
N ALA A 147 -8.62 5.35 -12.68
CA ALA A 147 -8.29 4.10 -13.35
C ALA A 147 -7.47 3.13 -12.48
N ARG A 148 -6.51 3.64 -11.69
CA ARG A 148 -5.71 2.80 -10.77
C ARG A 148 -6.52 2.23 -9.62
N LEU A 149 -7.51 2.97 -9.12
CA LEU A 149 -8.37 2.54 -8.03
C LEU A 149 -9.67 1.88 -8.51
N ALA A 150 -9.90 1.76 -9.81
CA ALA A 150 -11.08 1.10 -10.38
C ALA A 150 -11.35 -0.32 -9.82
N PRO A 151 -10.36 -1.17 -9.46
CA PRO A 151 -10.65 -2.44 -8.81
C PRO A 151 -11.45 -2.30 -7.50
N PHE A 152 -11.30 -1.17 -6.80
CA PHE A 152 -12.07 -0.89 -5.60
C PHE A 152 -13.53 -0.59 -5.89
N ASP A 153 -13.99 -0.40 -7.13
CA ASP A 153 -15.44 -0.33 -7.41
C ASP A 153 -16.17 -1.66 -7.17
N ILE A 154 -15.41 -2.76 -7.06
CA ILE A 154 -15.93 -4.08 -6.70
C ILE A 154 -16.35 -4.06 -5.23
N LYS A 155 -17.66 -4.27 -4.99
CA LYS A 155 -18.26 -4.24 -3.66
C LYS A 155 -17.55 -5.15 -2.66
N GLU A 156 -17.18 -6.36 -3.09
CA GLU A 156 -16.50 -7.31 -2.22
C GLU A 156 -15.11 -6.82 -1.78
N LEU A 157 -14.39 -6.10 -2.64
CA LEU A 157 -13.11 -5.49 -2.28
C LEU A 157 -13.30 -4.28 -1.35
N LYS A 158 -14.31 -3.42 -1.61
CA LYS A 158 -14.65 -2.32 -0.68
C LYS A 158 -14.90 -2.86 0.73
N ASN A 159 -15.77 -3.87 0.83
CA ASN A 159 -16.10 -4.50 2.09
C ASN A 159 -14.85 -5.06 2.78
N LEU A 160 -13.99 -5.79 2.07
CA LEU A 160 -12.75 -6.34 2.62
C LEU A 160 -11.87 -5.27 3.26
N MET A 161 -11.87 -4.05 2.72
CA MET A 161 -10.94 -2.98 3.10
C MET A 161 -11.58 -1.82 3.87
N GLU A 162 -12.81 -2.00 4.35
CA GLU A 162 -13.58 -0.99 5.09
C GLU A 162 -12.95 -0.68 6.46
N TYR A 163 -12.63 -1.71 7.25
CA TYR A 163 -12.00 -1.61 8.57
C TYR A 163 -10.88 -2.64 8.72
N ASP A 164 -10.14 -2.62 9.83
CA ASP A 164 -9.04 -3.56 10.06
C ASP A 164 -9.35 -4.56 11.18
N GLU A 165 -9.07 -5.83 10.91
CA GLU A 165 -9.06 -6.92 11.89
C GLU A 165 -7.69 -7.62 11.98
N MET A 166 -6.79 -7.30 11.05
CA MET A 166 -5.51 -7.98 10.88
C MET A 166 -4.58 -7.72 12.05
N GLY A 167 -4.54 -6.50 12.59
CA GLY A 167 -3.62 -6.10 13.66
C GLY A 167 -2.16 -6.39 13.30
N LEU A 168 -1.73 -6.01 12.09
CA LEU A 168 -0.40 -6.34 11.54
C LEU A 168 0.75 -5.89 12.44
N ASP A 169 0.58 -4.79 13.16
CA ASP A 169 1.56 -4.26 14.10
C ASP A 169 1.73 -5.17 15.33
N THR A 170 0.76 -6.00 15.68
CA THR A 170 0.83 -6.93 16.82
C THR A 170 1.58 -8.23 16.51
N ILE A 171 1.87 -8.48 15.23
CA ILE A 171 2.64 -9.64 14.81
C ILE A 171 4.06 -9.50 15.35
N GLY A 172 4.57 -10.52 16.05
CA GLY A 172 5.86 -10.46 16.72
C GLY A 172 5.81 -10.08 18.21
N ASP A 173 4.69 -9.55 18.71
CA ASP A 173 4.47 -9.36 20.15
C ASP A 173 4.14 -10.69 20.83
N LYS A 174 3.36 -11.50 20.12
CA LYS A 174 2.86 -12.82 20.54
C LYS A 174 2.94 -13.78 19.36
N LYS A 175 2.73 -15.07 19.63
CA LYS A 175 2.65 -16.09 18.58
C LYS A 175 1.43 -15.82 17.70
N THR A 176 1.69 -15.48 16.44
CA THR A 176 0.65 -15.22 15.43
C THR A 176 0.99 -15.98 14.17
N ALA A 177 0.00 -16.62 13.55
CA ALA A 177 0.11 -17.22 12.23
C ALA A 177 -0.80 -16.46 11.26
N LEU A 178 -0.16 -15.71 10.35
CA LEU A 178 -0.84 -14.97 9.29
C LEU A 178 -0.82 -15.78 7.99
N PHE A 179 -1.99 -16.16 7.51
CA PHE A 179 -2.19 -16.82 6.22
C PHE A 179 -2.61 -15.82 5.17
N ILE A 180 -1.95 -15.85 4.02
CA ILE A 180 -2.21 -14.96 2.91
C ILE A 180 -2.48 -15.85 1.70
N ILE A 181 -3.73 -15.86 1.26
CA ILE A 181 -4.23 -16.75 0.21
C ILE A 181 -4.41 -15.91 -1.04
N ILE A 182 -3.58 -16.19 -2.04
CA ILE A 182 -3.54 -15.49 -3.33
C ILE A 182 -3.83 -16.46 -4.46
N SER A 183 -4.36 -15.95 -5.56
CA SER A 183 -4.52 -16.73 -6.78
C SER A 183 -3.17 -16.87 -7.50
N ASP A 184 -2.92 -18.05 -8.06
CA ASP A 184 -1.78 -18.35 -8.92
C ASP A 184 -2.02 -18.01 -10.39
N THR A 185 -3.27 -17.69 -10.74
CA THR A 185 -3.76 -17.56 -12.12
C THR A 185 -4.43 -16.21 -12.39
N ASP A 186 -4.82 -15.49 -11.34
CA ASP A 186 -5.51 -14.20 -11.40
C ASP A 186 -4.75 -13.16 -10.58
N ASP A 187 -4.25 -12.12 -11.25
CA ASP A 187 -3.43 -11.07 -10.66
C ASP A 187 -4.22 -9.83 -10.22
N THR A 188 -5.54 -9.82 -10.43
CA THR A 188 -6.43 -8.66 -10.24
C THR A 188 -6.26 -8.01 -8.86
N PHE A 189 -6.07 -8.81 -7.80
CA PHE A 189 -6.00 -8.33 -6.40
C PHE A 189 -4.60 -8.44 -5.78
N ASN A 190 -3.57 -8.73 -6.56
CA ASN A 190 -2.21 -8.86 -6.03
C ASN A 190 -1.71 -7.58 -5.36
N PHE A 191 -2.15 -6.42 -5.85
CA PHE A 191 -1.80 -5.13 -5.25
C PHE A 191 -2.24 -5.00 -3.78
N VAL A 192 -3.34 -5.65 -3.36
CA VAL A 192 -3.79 -5.68 -1.95
C VAL A 192 -2.76 -6.41 -1.08
N VAL A 193 -2.23 -7.50 -1.61
CA VAL A 193 -1.22 -8.34 -0.95
C VAL A 193 0.11 -7.60 -0.86
N ALA A 194 0.55 -6.96 -1.94
CA ALA A 194 1.74 -6.10 -1.93
C ALA A 194 1.63 -4.95 -0.92
N MET A 195 0.46 -4.30 -0.84
CA MET A 195 0.19 -3.25 0.16
C MET A 195 0.33 -3.80 1.58
N MET A 196 -0.34 -4.92 1.87
CA MET A 196 -0.31 -5.56 3.18
C MET A 196 1.12 -5.95 3.58
N TYR A 197 1.88 -6.62 2.72
CA TYR A 197 3.27 -6.97 3.02
C TYR A 197 4.15 -5.75 3.23
N THR A 198 3.97 -4.71 2.41
CA THR A 198 4.74 -3.47 2.57
C THR A 198 4.46 -2.83 3.92
N GLN A 199 3.20 -2.77 4.36
CA GLN A 199 2.87 -2.26 5.68
C GLN A 199 3.38 -3.15 6.80
N LEU A 200 3.16 -4.46 6.72
CA LEU A 200 3.66 -5.44 7.68
C LEU A 200 5.17 -5.24 7.92
N PHE A 201 5.98 -5.28 6.87
CA PHE A 201 7.43 -5.14 7.04
C PHE A 201 7.85 -3.80 7.64
N ASN A 202 7.20 -2.70 7.28
CA ASN A 202 7.51 -1.39 7.87
C ASN A 202 7.13 -1.36 9.35
N LEU A 203 5.91 -1.78 9.70
CA LEU A 203 5.42 -1.81 11.08
C LEU A 203 6.31 -2.66 11.99
N LEU A 204 6.69 -3.85 11.52
CA LEU A 204 7.56 -4.74 12.27
C LEU A 204 8.96 -4.15 12.48
N CYS A 205 9.51 -3.46 11.47
CA CYS A 205 10.80 -2.81 11.62
C CYS A 205 10.74 -1.65 12.62
N ASP A 206 9.76 -0.78 12.47
CA ASP A 206 9.57 0.39 13.32
C ASP A 206 9.30 -0.05 14.78
N LYS A 207 8.48 -1.09 14.97
CA LYS A 207 8.19 -1.64 16.30
C LYS A 207 9.40 -2.30 16.95
N ALA A 208 10.20 -3.04 16.18
CA ALA A 208 11.45 -3.60 16.69
C ALA A 208 12.37 -2.48 17.20
N ASP A 209 12.57 -1.44 16.40
CA ASP A 209 13.52 -0.35 16.68
C ASP A 209 13.03 0.56 17.83
N ASP A 210 11.77 0.99 17.80
CA ASP A 210 11.25 2.04 18.68
C ASP A 210 10.63 1.51 19.99
N VAL A 211 10.13 0.27 20.00
CA VAL A 211 9.43 -0.31 21.17
C VAL A 211 10.28 -1.37 21.89
N TYR A 212 10.98 -2.22 21.14
CA TYR A 212 11.67 -3.39 21.69
C TYR A 212 13.21 -3.28 21.69
N GLY A 213 13.75 -2.10 21.43
CA GLY A 213 15.19 -1.85 21.51
C GLY A 213 16.01 -2.58 20.44
N GLY A 214 15.41 -2.81 19.28
CA GLY A 214 16.03 -3.33 18.06
C GLY A 214 15.62 -4.75 17.67
N ARG A 215 14.84 -5.49 18.47
CA ARG A 215 14.47 -6.90 18.19
C ARG A 215 13.05 -7.23 18.65
N LEU A 216 12.24 -7.83 17.79
CA LEU A 216 10.91 -8.31 18.19
C LEU A 216 10.99 -9.42 19.25
N PRO A 217 10.04 -9.49 20.20
CA PRO A 217 9.99 -10.55 21.22
C PRO A 217 9.81 -11.96 20.64
N VAL A 218 8.99 -12.08 19.59
CA VAL A 218 8.75 -13.32 18.86
C VAL A 218 9.27 -13.18 17.44
N HIS A 219 10.11 -14.13 17.02
CA HIS A 219 10.66 -14.14 15.67
C HIS A 219 9.56 -14.24 14.62
N VAL A 220 9.53 -13.29 13.69
CA VAL A 220 8.57 -13.30 12.57
C VAL A 220 9.25 -13.88 11.34
N ARG A 221 8.81 -15.07 10.92
CA ARG A 221 9.28 -15.72 9.71
C ARG A 221 8.22 -15.62 8.61
N CYS A 222 8.52 -14.87 7.56
CA CYS A 222 7.71 -14.75 6.36
C CYS A 222 8.08 -15.87 5.38
N LEU A 223 7.16 -16.79 5.11
CA LEU A 223 7.27 -17.78 4.05
C LEU A 223 6.50 -17.28 2.84
N LEU A 224 7.22 -16.69 1.90
CA LEU A 224 6.65 -16.01 0.74
C LEU A 224 6.63 -16.98 -0.43
N ASP A 225 5.67 -17.92 -0.37
CA ASP A 225 5.36 -18.77 -1.49
C ASP A 225 4.78 -17.96 -2.65
N GLU A 226 5.04 -18.39 -3.89
CA GLU A 226 4.64 -17.68 -5.10
C GLU A 226 5.00 -16.17 -5.04
N PHE A 227 6.23 -15.84 -4.63
CA PHE A 227 6.65 -14.45 -4.37
C PHE A 227 6.43 -13.52 -5.57
N SER A 228 6.45 -14.06 -6.80
CA SER A 228 6.16 -13.30 -8.00
C SER A 228 4.71 -12.84 -8.15
N ASN A 229 3.77 -13.57 -7.54
CA ASN A 229 2.34 -13.26 -7.59
C ASN A 229 1.92 -12.31 -6.46
N ILE A 230 2.84 -11.85 -5.61
CA ILE A 230 2.52 -10.82 -4.61
C ILE A 230 2.42 -9.44 -5.25
N GLY A 231 3.16 -9.18 -6.32
CA GLY A 231 3.45 -7.84 -6.83
C GLY A 231 4.77 -7.28 -6.28
N GLN A 232 4.93 -5.97 -6.34
CA GLN A 232 6.15 -5.29 -5.92
C GLN A 232 6.04 -4.77 -4.49
N ILE A 233 6.89 -5.30 -3.59
CA ILE A 233 7.16 -4.70 -2.28
C ILE A 233 8.24 -3.62 -2.48
N PRO A 234 7.94 -2.32 -2.32
CA PRO A 234 8.90 -1.27 -2.60
C PRO A 234 10.17 -1.39 -1.74
N LYS A 235 11.35 -1.24 -2.38
CA LYS A 235 12.67 -1.31 -1.74
C LYS A 235 12.96 -2.64 -1.03
N PHE A 236 12.37 -3.74 -1.49
CA PHE A 236 12.58 -5.07 -0.92
C PHE A 236 14.06 -5.47 -0.85
N GLU A 237 14.89 -5.02 -1.81
CA GLU A 237 16.33 -5.27 -1.84
C GLU A 237 17.08 -4.71 -0.62
N LYS A 238 16.61 -3.60 -0.06
CA LYS A 238 17.16 -3.00 1.16
C LYS A 238 16.55 -3.63 2.41
N LEU A 239 15.26 -3.95 2.33
CA LEU A 239 14.52 -4.56 3.42
C LEU A 239 15.11 -5.93 3.78
N ILE A 240 15.23 -6.85 2.81
CA ILE A 240 15.71 -8.22 3.06
C ILE A 240 17.13 -8.26 3.66
N ALA A 241 17.95 -7.25 3.36
CA ALA A 241 19.30 -7.10 3.90
C ALA A 241 19.33 -6.66 5.38
N THR A 242 18.26 -6.03 5.88
CA THR A 242 18.26 -5.32 7.18
C THR A 242 17.28 -5.87 8.20
N ILE A 243 16.29 -6.66 7.78
CA ILE A 243 15.25 -7.22 8.68
C ILE A 243 15.79 -8.25 9.69
N ARG A 244 16.91 -8.93 9.37
CA ARG A 244 17.47 -9.99 10.22
C ARG A 244 17.82 -9.51 11.62
N SER A 245 18.39 -8.32 11.76
CA SER A 245 18.78 -7.78 13.07
C SER A 245 17.59 -7.49 13.97
N ARG A 246 16.37 -7.47 13.40
CA ARG A 246 15.10 -7.12 14.05
C ARG A 246 14.25 -8.34 14.45
N GLU A 247 14.80 -9.54 14.38
CA GLU A 247 14.07 -10.81 14.56
C GLU A 247 12.99 -11.05 13.50
N ILE A 248 13.26 -10.61 12.27
CA ILE A 248 12.40 -10.85 11.11
C ILE A 248 13.22 -11.60 10.06
N SER A 249 12.66 -12.66 9.48
CA SER A 249 13.25 -13.39 8.36
C SER A 249 12.25 -13.58 7.23
N ALA A 250 12.75 -13.65 6.00
CA ALA A 250 11.94 -13.92 4.82
C ALA A 250 12.56 -15.04 4.00
N SER A 251 11.73 -15.97 3.53
CA SER A 251 12.09 -16.99 2.56
C SER A 251 11.21 -16.76 1.32
N ILE A 252 11.84 -16.34 0.22
CA ILE A 252 11.14 -16.19 -1.07
C ILE A 252 11.21 -17.51 -1.83
N ILE A 253 10.08 -17.96 -2.34
CA ILE A 253 9.97 -19.17 -3.17
C ILE A 253 9.53 -18.71 -4.56
N LEU A 254 10.27 -19.17 -5.56
CA LEU A 254 10.12 -18.77 -6.96
C LEU A 254 10.26 -20.02 -7.83
N GLN A 255 9.46 -20.10 -8.88
CA GLN A 255 9.57 -21.16 -9.89
C GLN A 255 10.78 -20.92 -10.79
N ALA A 256 11.05 -19.65 -11.13
CA ALA A 256 12.21 -19.26 -11.93
C ALA A 256 12.78 -17.90 -11.49
N LYS A 257 14.11 -17.76 -11.56
CA LYS A 257 14.80 -16.48 -11.27
C LYS A 257 14.35 -15.33 -12.20
N SER A 258 13.89 -15.66 -13.41
CA SER A 258 13.34 -14.68 -14.35
C SER A 258 12.12 -13.95 -13.80
N GLN A 259 11.29 -14.60 -12.96
CA GLN A 259 10.12 -13.97 -12.33
C GLN A 259 10.54 -12.83 -11.41
N LEU A 260 11.60 -13.02 -10.60
CA LEU A 260 12.14 -11.97 -9.74
C LEU A 260 12.67 -10.79 -10.57
N LYS A 261 13.33 -11.08 -11.70
CA LYS A 261 13.86 -10.05 -12.61
C LYS A 261 12.75 -9.29 -13.34
N ALA A 262 11.62 -9.91 -13.65
CA ALA A 262 10.48 -9.23 -14.25
C ALA A 262 9.95 -8.12 -13.33
N ILE A 263 9.85 -8.40 -12.03
CA ILE A 263 9.27 -7.48 -11.03
C ILE A 263 10.30 -6.45 -10.55
N TYR A 264 11.49 -6.90 -10.15
CA TYR A 264 12.49 -6.06 -9.48
C TYR A 264 13.61 -5.56 -10.40
N LYS A 265 13.64 -5.98 -11.67
CA LYS A 265 14.62 -5.54 -12.68
C LYS A 265 16.05 -5.68 -12.15
N ASP A 266 16.82 -4.60 -12.15
CA ASP A 266 18.22 -4.57 -11.71
C ASP A 266 18.39 -4.89 -10.22
N ASN A 267 17.34 -4.73 -9.40
CA ASN A 267 17.39 -5.06 -7.98
C ASN A 267 17.28 -6.57 -7.71
N ALA A 268 16.90 -7.39 -8.70
CA ALA A 268 16.70 -8.84 -8.53
C ALA A 268 17.98 -9.57 -8.11
N ASP A 269 19.13 -9.15 -8.63
CA ASP A 269 20.43 -9.74 -8.29
C ASP A 269 20.81 -9.42 -6.83
N THR A 270 20.50 -8.20 -6.37
CA THR A 270 20.72 -7.79 -4.97
C THR A 270 19.81 -8.57 -4.03
N ILE A 271 18.54 -8.76 -4.39
CA ILE A 271 17.59 -9.57 -3.58
C ILE A 271 18.12 -11.01 -3.48
N SER A 272 18.48 -11.61 -4.61
CA SER A 272 19.03 -12.97 -4.66
C SER A 272 20.29 -13.11 -3.82
N GLY A 273 21.20 -12.12 -3.88
CA GLY A 273 22.44 -12.12 -3.11
C GLY A 273 22.25 -12.02 -1.59
N ASN A 274 21.14 -11.43 -1.13
CA ASN A 274 20.81 -11.36 0.30
C ASN A 274 20.09 -12.63 0.80
N CYS A 275 19.66 -13.53 -0.09
CA CYS A 275 19.12 -14.84 0.27
C CYS A 275 20.25 -15.85 0.48
N VAL A 276 20.65 -16.05 1.75
CA VAL A 276 21.83 -16.83 2.14
C VAL A 276 21.71 -18.35 1.86
N ARG A 277 20.49 -18.88 1.70
CA ARG A 277 20.24 -20.31 1.45
C ARG A 277 19.33 -20.50 0.22
N PRO A 278 19.90 -20.57 -1.00
CA PRO A 278 19.13 -21.01 -2.15
C PRO A 278 18.90 -22.53 -2.06
N GLU A 279 17.65 -22.93 -1.88
CA GLU A 279 17.22 -24.33 -1.97
C GLU A 279 16.57 -24.55 -3.34
N VAL A 280 17.10 -25.50 -4.10
CA VAL A 280 16.52 -25.89 -5.40
C VAL A 280 15.80 -27.21 -5.17
N VAL A 281 14.48 -27.18 -5.27
CA VAL A 281 13.67 -28.39 -5.26
C VAL A 281 13.79 -29.00 -6.67
N ASN A 282 14.47 -30.13 -6.77
CA ASN A 282 14.58 -30.93 -8.00
C ASN A 282 13.34 -31.80 -8.19
#